data_AF-A0AB38SCB9-F1
#
_entry.id   AF-A0AB38SCB9-F1
#
_cell.length_a   1.000
_cell.length_b   1.000
_cell.length_c   1.000
_cell.angle_alpha   90.00
_cell.angle_beta   90.00
_cell.angle_gamma   90.00
#
_symmetry.space_group_name_H-M   'P 1'
#
loop_
_entity.id
_entity.type
_entity.pdbx_description
1 polymer ?
#
loop_
_entity_poly.entity_id
_entity_poly.type
_entity_poly.pdbx_seq_one_letter_code
_entity_poly.pdbx_strand_id
1 'polypeptide(L)'
;MSRGPGHVERKIVDLFKRKKRNNILSTYDVCCEVFGTHEVEKKHRVSVLRAMKRISESGEVDIWRIVLRGQPDDVWFNGGEQPPLSPKYRSIVGPARNERPKKPPKRES
;
A
#
# COMPACT_ATOMS: atom_id res chain seq x y z
N MET A 1 -0.79 24.90 -7.79
CA MET A 1 -2.10 24.81 -7.11
C MET A 1 -2.21 23.46 -6.42
N SER A 2 -1.92 23.41 -5.12
CA SER A 2 -2.25 22.24 -4.28
C SER A 2 -3.75 22.32 -3.98
N ARG A 3 -4.55 21.58 -4.75
CA ARG A 3 -5.90 21.20 -4.31
C ARG A 3 -5.64 20.05 -3.33
N GLY A 4 -6.11 20.16 -2.09
CA GLY A 4 -5.89 19.17 -1.03
C GLY A 4 -6.31 17.74 -1.42
N PRO A 5 -6.26 16.78 -0.48
CA PRO A 5 -6.30 15.37 -0.82
C PRO A 5 -7.47 15.02 -1.76
N GLY A 6 -7.13 14.38 -2.88
CA GLY A 6 -8.07 14.00 -3.92
C GLY A 6 -9.10 12.98 -3.41
N HIS A 7 -10.16 12.74 -4.17
CA HIS A 7 -11.22 11.80 -3.80
C HIS A 7 -10.70 10.40 -3.43
N VAL A 8 -9.75 9.88 -4.23
CA VAL A 8 -9.09 8.59 -3.98
C VAL A 8 -8.28 8.63 -2.68
N GLU A 9 -7.55 9.71 -2.44
CA GLU A 9 -6.69 9.84 -1.24
C GLU A 9 -7.54 9.85 0.03
N ARG A 10 -8.64 10.63 0.04
CA ARG A 10 -9.60 10.66 1.16
C ARG A 10 -10.20 9.29 1.46
N LYS A 11 -10.62 8.55 0.44
CA LYS A 11 -11.16 7.19 0.61
C LYS A 11 -10.13 6.23 1.19
N ILE A 12 -8.88 6.30 0.74
CA ILE A 12 -7.81 5.47 1.29
C ILE A 12 -7.54 5.84 2.75
N VAL A 13 -7.43 7.13 3.07
CA VAL A 13 -7.26 7.58 4.45
C VAL A 13 -8.38 7.04 5.34
N ASP A 14 -9.64 7.17 4.91
CA ASP A 14 -10.79 6.63 5.62
C ASP A 14 -10.70 5.11 5.81
N LEU A 15 -10.31 4.37 4.76
CA LEU A 15 -10.14 2.92 4.81
C LEU A 15 -9.10 2.50 5.86
N PHE A 16 -7.96 3.19 5.92
CA PHE A 16 -6.88 2.90 6.87
C PHE A 16 -7.14 3.43 8.29
N LYS A 17 -7.96 4.48 8.44
CA LYS A 17 -8.40 5.01 9.76
C LYS A 17 -9.53 4.18 10.39
N ARG A 18 -10.47 3.67 9.59
CA ARG A 18 -11.65 2.92 10.09
C ARG A 18 -11.32 1.50 10.54
N LYS A 19 -10.44 0.80 9.83
CA LYS A 19 -10.05 -0.57 10.17
C LYS A 19 -8.92 -0.55 11.21
N LYS A 20 -9.26 -0.69 12.50
CA LYS A 20 -8.28 -0.86 13.59
C LYS A 20 -7.75 -2.30 13.63
N ARG A 21 -6.43 -2.46 13.76
CA ARG A 21 -5.65 -3.69 14.02
C ARG A 21 -5.82 -4.82 12.99
N ASN A 22 -4.71 -5.15 12.32
CA ASN A 22 -4.52 -6.19 11.31
C ASN A 22 -5.07 -5.85 9.91
N ASN A 23 -5.08 -4.57 9.54
CA ASN A 23 -5.59 -4.17 8.23
C ASN A 23 -4.53 -4.37 7.13
N ILE A 24 -4.30 -5.64 6.80
CA ILE A 24 -3.45 -6.08 5.70
C ILE A 24 -4.33 -6.16 4.45
N LEU A 25 -4.08 -5.30 3.47
CA LEU A 25 -4.87 -5.21 2.23
C LEU A 25 -3.97 -5.35 1.02
N SER A 26 -4.37 -6.11 0.00
CA SER A 26 -3.70 -6.07 -1.30
C SER A 26 -4.06 -4.79 -2.07
N THR A 27 -3.26 -4.42 -3.08
CA THR A 27 -3.65 -3.34 -4.01
C THR A 27 -5.02 -3.61 -4.65
N TYR A 28 -5.36 -4.87 -4.92
CA TYR A 28 -6.67 -5.25 -5.44
C TYR A 28 -7.79 -4.91 -4.47
N ASP A 29 -7.64 -5.27 -3.19
CA ASP A 29 -8.65 -4.99 -2.15
C ASP A 29 -8.87 -3.50 -2.00
N VAL A 30 -7.78 -2.72 -1.97
CA VAL A 30 -7.87 -1.25 -1.93
C VAL A 30 -8.59 -0.70 -3.15
N CYS A 31 -8.33 -1.24 -4.35
CA CYS A 31 -9.05 -0.81 -5.55
C CYS A 31 -10.55 -1.12 -5.46
N CYS A 32 -10.91 -2.32 -4.98
CA CYS A 32 -12.31 -2.71 -4.82
C CYS A 32 -13.05 -1.76 -3.87
N GLU A 33 -12.45 -1.45 -2.72
CA GLU A 33 -13.02 -0.56 -1.71
C GLU A 33 -13.11 0.89 -2.21
N VAL A 34 -12.07 1.38 -2.88
CA VAL A 34 -12.01 2.78 -3.33
C VAL A 34 -12.94 3.04 -4.51
N PHE A 35 -12.97 2.13 -5.49
CA PHE A 35 -13.70 2.31 -6.75
C PHE A 35 -15.06 1.61 -6.77
N GLY A 36 -15.36 0.72 -5.82
CA GLY A 36 -16.61 -0.04 -5.79
C GLY A 36 -16.76 -1.02 -6.96
N THR A 37 -15.64 -1.60 -7.42
CA THR A 37 -15.62 -2.54 -8.56
C THR A 37 -14.77 -3.77 -8.27
N HIS A 38 -15.19 -4.93 -8.77
CA HIS A 38 -14.40 -6.16 -8.74
C HIS A 38 -13.51 -6.32 -9.99
N GLU A 39 -13.75 -5.53 -11.04
CA GLU A 39 -12.96 -5.50 -12.26
C GLU A 39 -11.84 -4.46 -12.13
N VAL A 40 -10.77 -4.83 -11.43
CA VAL A 40 -9.64 -3.93 -11.21
C VAL A 40 -8.74 -3.89 -12.44
N GLU A 41 -8.79 -2.78 -13.16
CA GLU A 41 -7.88 -2.47 -14.26
C GLU A 41 -6.54 -1.86 -13.81
N LYS A 42 -5.59 -1.75 -14.74
CA LYS A 42 -4.29 -1.09 -14.53
C LYS A 42 -4.44 0.38 -14.07
N LYS A 43 -5.42 1.11 -14.59
CA LYS A 43 -5.66 2.52 -14.24
C LYS A 43 -6.02 2.69 -12.76
N HIS A 44 -6.81 1.78 -12.20
CA HIS A 44 -7.19 1.74 -10.79
C HIS A 44 -5.94 1.52 -9.91
N ARG A 45 -5.13 0.52 -10.25
CA ARG A 45 -3.87 0.23 -9.53
C ARG A 45 -2.92 1.41 -9.54
N VAL A 46 -2.68 2.03 -10.69
CA VAL A 46 -1.79 3.19 -10.81
C VAL A 46 -2.31 4.37 -9.98
N SER A 47 -3.63 4.60 -9.98
CA SER A 47 -4.26 5.65 -9.17
C SER A 47 -4.04 5.40 -7.68
N VAL A 48 -4.31 4.18 -7.18
CA VAL A 48 -4.10 3.80 -5.78
C VAL A 48 -2.63 3.90 -5.39
N LEU A 49 -1.71 3.38 -6.20
CA LEU A 49 -0.27 3.44 -5.92
C LEU A 49 0.25 4.87 -5.75
N ARG A 50 -0.21 5.78 -6.62
CA ARG A 50 0.14 7.20 -6.53
C ARG A 50 -0.46 7.87 -5.31
N ALA A 51 -1.72 7.56 -4.99
CA ALA A 51 -2.40 8.09 -3.81
C ALA A 51 -1.75 7.61 -2.51
N MET A 52 -1.46 6.31 -2.39
CA MET A 52 -0.75 5.72 -1.24
C MET A 52 0.59 6.42 -0.96
N LYS A 53 1.37 6.66 -2.02
CA LYS A 53 2.65 7.36 -1.90
C LYS A 53 2.45 8.77 -1.33
N ARG A 54 1.54 9.54 -1.90
CA ARG A 54 1.25 10.92 -1.46
C ARG A 54 0.72 11.01 -0.04
N ILE A 55 -0.17 10.10 0.37
CA ILE A 55 -0.68 10.03 1.74
C ILE A 55 0.48 9.76 2.70
N SER A 56 1.33 8.78 2.39
CA SER A 56 2.51 8.45 3.20
C SER A 56 3.53 9.60 3.25
N GLU A 57 3.70 10.37 2.17
CA GLU A 57 4.51 11.60 2.14
C GLU A 57 3.91 12.71 3.01
N SER A 58 2.58 12.85 3.03
CA SER A 58 1.89 13.88 3.84
C SER A 58 1.94 13.62 5.35
N GLY A 59 2.18 12.38 5.77
CA GLY A 59 2.19 11.97 7.17
C GLY A 59 0.79 11.83 7.80
N GLU A 60 -0.29 11.98 7.03
CA GLU A 60 -1.66 11.82 7.54
C GLU A 60 -1.94 10.39 8.03
N VAL A 61 -1.37 9.39 7.33
CA VAL A 61 -1.42 7.98 7.71
C VAL A 61 -0.05 7.36 7.43
N ASP A 62 0.48 6.61 8.39
CA ASP A 62 1.73 5.87 8.21
C ASP A 62 1.47 4.56 7.46
N ILE A 63 1.48 4.63 6.12
CA ILE A 63 1.21 3.49 5.25
C ILE A 63 2.51 2.79 4.88
N TRP A 64 2.54 1.48 5.12
CA TRP A 64 3.64 0.59 4.78
C TRP A 64 3.21 -0.43 3.74
N ARG A 65 4.20 -0.99 3.04
CA ARG A 65 3.98 -2.03 2.04
C ARG A 65 4.97 -3.17 2.13
N ILE A 66 4.52 -4.34 1.67
CA ILE A 66 5.33 -5.52 1.36
C ILE A 66 5.25 -5.79 -0.15
N VAL A 67 6.39 -6.04 -0.79
CA VAL A 67 6.49 -6.46 -2.19
C VAL A 67 6.77 -7.96 -2.26
N LEU A 68 5.77 -8.75 -2.62
CA LEU A 68 5.89 -10.20 -2.74
C LEU A 68 6.37 -10.61 -4.14
N ARG A 69 7.31 -11.56 -4.21
CA ARG A 69 7.82 -12.07 -5.48
C ARG A 69 6.73 -12.84 -6.23
N GLY A 70 6.58 -12.56 -7.52
CA GLY A 70 5.60 -13.23 -8.39
C GLY A 70 4.17 -12.72 -8.24
N GLN A 71 3.91 -11.78 -7.31
CA GLN A 71 2.61 -11.18 -7.12
C GLN A 71 2.50 -9.84 -7.87
N PRO A 72 1.37 -9.59 -8.56
CA PRO A 72 1.16 -8.32 -9.26
C PRO A 72 0.91 -7.17 -8.28
N ASP A 73 0.28 -7.46 -7.14
CA ASP A 73 -0.17 -6.48 -6.16
C ASP A 73 0.78 -6.42 -4.96
N ASP A 74 0.95 -5.20 -4.43
CA ASP A 74 1.64 -4.96 -3.17
C ASP A 74 0.64 -5.20 -2.02
N VAL A 75 1.16 -5.52 -0.84
CA VAL A 75 0.37 -5.68 0.38
C VAL A 75 0.60 -4.47 1.27
N TRP A 76 -0.47 -3.83 1.74
CA TRP A 76 -0.49 -2.56 2.46
C TRP A 76 -0.98 -2.74 3.88
N PHE A 77 -0.39 -1.99 4.82
CA PHE A 77 -0.77 -2.03 6.23
C PHE A 77 -0.34 -0.74 6.94
N ASN A 78 -0.89 -0.49 8.14
CA ASN A 78 -0.47 0.63 8.98
C ASN A 78 0.89 0.35 9.63
N GLY A 79 1.80 1.33 9.63
CA GLY A 79 3.15 1.20 10.18
C GLY A 79 3.23 0.96 11.67
N GLY A 80 2.26 1.49 12.43
CA GLY A 80 2.09 1.14 13.85
C GLY A 80 1.71 -0.32 14.11
N GLU A 81 1.37 -1.07 13.05
CA GLU A 81 1.01 -2.49 13.09
C GLU A 81 2.06 -3.36 12.39
N GLN A 82 3.28 -2.85 12.20
CA GLN A 82 4.34 -3.58 11.51
C GLN A 82 4.53 -4.97 12.18
N PRO A 83 4.31 -6.08 11.46
CA PRO A 83 4.57 -7.39 12.02
C PRO A 83 6.07 -7.49 12.37
N PRO A 84 6.47 -8.28 13.38
CA PRO A 84 7.88 -8.50 13.69
C PRO A 84 8.54 -9.23 12.53
N LEU A 85 9.04 -8.47 11.56
CA LEU A 85 9.63 -9.01 10.35
C LEU A 85 11.05 -9.48 10.67
N SER A 86 11.27 -10.78 10.45
CA SER A 86 12.62 -11.36 10.41
C SER A 86 13.52 -10.52 9.48
N PRO A 87 14.83 -10.36 9.78
CA PRO A 87 15.75 -9.55 8.98
C PRO A 87 15.70 -9.82 7.47
N LYS A 88 15.42 -11.06 7.06
CA LYS A 88 15.26 -11.48 5.65
C LYS A 88 14.14 -10.76 4.89
N TYR A 89 13.18 -10.15 5.57
CA TYR A 89 12.05 -9.44 4.95
C TYR A 89 12.22 -7.91 4.95
N ARG A 90 13.27 -7.36 5.59
CA ARG A 90 13.50 -5.90 5.61
C ARG A 90 13.69 -5.30 4.23
N SER A 91 14.24 -6.06 3.28
CA SER A 91 14.47 -5.59 1.91
C SER A 91 13.20 -5.52 1.05
N ILE A 92 12.13 -6.20 1.45
CA ILE A 92 10.87 -6.27 0.71
C ILE A 92 9.76 -5.45 1.36
N VAL A 93 10.05 -4.81 2.50
CA VAL A 93 9.11 -4.02 3.28
C VAL A 93 9.61 -2.60 3.42
N GLY A 94 8.69 -1.63 3.31
CA GLY A 94 9.02 -0.26 3.67
C GLY A 94 7.81 0.67 3.59
N PRO A 95 7.97 1.92 4.04
CA PRO A 95 6.97 2.97 3.89
C PRO A 95 6.56 3.14 2.42
N ALA A 96 5.29 3.45 2.18
CA ALA A 96 4.76 3.66 0.83
C ALA A 96 5.43 4.86 0.11
N ARG A 97 5.86 5.88 0.87
CA ARG A 97 6.62 7.04 0.37
C ARG A 97 7.97 6.70 -0.25
N ASN A 98 8.60 5.60 0.14
CA ASN A 98 9.91 5.21 -0.37
C ASN A 98 9.81 4.72 -1.83
N GLU A 99 10.96 4.50 -2.47
CA GLU A 99 10.98 3.68 -3.68
C GLU A 99 10.44 2.29 -3.41
N ARG A 100 9.88 1.65 -4.45
CA ARG A 100 9.34 0.28 -4.33
C ARG A 100 10.46 -0.64 -3.83
N PRO A 101 10.31 -1.29 -2.65
CA PRO A 101 11.30 -2.24 -2.15
C PRO A 101 11.67 -3.22 -3.25
N LYS A 102 12.97 -3.48 -3.39
CA LYS A 102 13.47 -4.40 -4.41
C LYS A 102 12.92 -5.79 -4.09
N LYS A 103 12.50 -6.51 -5.12
CA LYS A 103 12.08 -7.91 -4.97
C LYS A 103 13.19 -8.70 -4.25
N PRO A 104 12.84 -9.67 -3.39
CA PRO A 104 13.86 -10.51 -2.78
C PRO A 104 14.61 -11.25 -3.90
N PRO A 105 15.93 -11.50 -3.73
CA PRO A 105 16.71 -12.26 -4.71
C PRO A 105 16.04 -13.61 -4.98
N LYS A 106 16.19 -14.14 -6.20
CA LYS A 106 15.71 -15.50 -6.46
C LYS A 106 16.41 -16.42 -5.45
N ARG A 107 15.67 -17.20 -4.66
CA ARG A 107 16.27 -18.37 -4.01
C ARG A 107 16.75 -19.27 -5.13
N GLU A 108 18.06 -19.41 -5.26
CA GLU A 108 18.65 -20.55 -5.98
C GLU A 108 18.16 -21.80 -5.25
N SER A 109 17.50 -22.68 -6.00
CA SER A 109 17.03 -23.98 -5.54
C SER A 109 18.09 -25.01 -5.84
#